data_AF-A0A841Y6V6-F1
#
_entry.id   AF-A0A841Y6V6-F1
#
_cell.length_a   1.000
_cell.length_b   1.000
_cell.length_c   1.000
_cell.angle_alpha   90.00
_cell.angle_beta   90.00
_cell.angle_gamma   90.00
#
_symmetry.space_group_name_H-M   'P 1'
#
loop_
_entity.id
_entity.type
_entity.pdbx_description
1 polymer ?
#
loop_
_entity_poly.entity_id
_entity_poly.type
_entity_poly.pdbx_seq_one_letter_code
_entity_poly.pdbx_strand_id
1 'polypeptide(L)'
;MQFKFVTNNTENSFYPLNLQDIEQVEKKLGLTFPNELRQFYLEIGYGFFKGSEYQINRLMDPESVKDFRLRVDDYEFYPDIEIFDEVEADKLVFFEGDESTTILIGLGEWETTCTI
;
A
#
# COMPACT_ATOMS: atom_id res chain seq x y z
N MET A 1 14.20 -14.11 1.43
CA MET A 1 12.86 -13.51 1.52
C MET A 1 12.51 -13.30 2.97
N GLN A 2 12.49 -12.05 3.39
CA GLN A 2 12.08 -11.61 4.72
C GLN A 2 10.63 -12.03 5.02
N PHE A 3 9.78 -12.08 4.00
CA PHE A 3 8.35 -12.33 4.16
C PHE A 3 7.92 -13.77 3.84
N LYS A 4 8.83 -14.76 3.95
CA LYS A 4 8.51 -16.18 3.65
C LYS A 4 7.30 -16.73 4.41
N PHE A 5 7.04 -16.22 5.62
CA PHE A 5 5.87 -16.63 6.40
C PHE A 5 4.53 -16.29 5.71
N VAL A 6 4.51 -15.27 4.85
CA VAL A 6 3.34 -14.86 4.08
C VAL A 6 3.01 -15.89 3.00
N THR A 7 4.01 -16.37 2.26
CA THR A 7 3.80 -17.35 1.19
C THR A 7 3.58 -18.77 1.71
N ASN A 8 3.94 -19.05 2.97
CA ASN A 8 3.64 -20.32 3.62
C ASN A 8 2.14 -20.51 3.90
N ASN A 9 1.35 -19.43 3.97
CA ASN A 9 -0.09 -19.52 4.11
C ASN A 9 -0.75 -19.59 2.73
N THR A 10 -1.22 -20.78 2.37
CA THR A 10 -1.84 -21.05 1.06
C THR A 10 -3.21 -20.39 0.87
N GLU A 11 -3.81 -19.86 1.92
CA GLU A 11 -5.06 -19.09 1.85
C GLU A 11 -4.83 -17.63 1.44
N ASN A 12 -3.57 -17.17 1.42
CA ASN A 12 -3.21 -15.89 0.85
C ASN A 12 -3.12 -15.99 -0.68
N SER A 13 -3.43 -14.90 -1.38
CA SER A 13 -3.33 -14.80 -2.84
C SER A 13 -2.56 -13.55 -3.24
N PHE A 14 -1.35 -13.71 -3.78
CA PHE A 14 -0.49 -12.61 -4.19
C PHE A 14 -0.12 -12.68 -5.68
N TYR A 15 0.04 -11.50 -6.27
CA TYR A 15 0.40 -11.28 -7.66
C TYR A 15 1.75 -10.59 -7.71
N PRO A 16 2.75 -11.17 -8.39
CA PRO A 16 4.09 -10.63 -8.41
C PRO A 16 4.13 -9.29 -9.14
N LEU A 17 5.02 -8.41 -8.70
CA LEU A 17 5.34 -7.16 -9.36
C LEU A 17 6.80 -7.19 -9.82
N ASN A 18 7.07 -6.45 -10.89
CA ASN A 18 8.45 -6.17 -11.27
C ASN A 18 8.85 -4.78 -10.72
N LEU A 19 10.15 -4.52 -10.69
CA LEU A 19 10.70 -3.24 -10.20
C LEU A 19 10.17 -2.04 -10.98
N GLN A 20 9.97 -2.19 -12.29
CA GLN A 20 9.50 -1.13 -13.17
C GLN A 20 8.06 -0.70 -12.84
N ASP A 21 7.17 -1.63 -12.47
CA ASP A 21 5.80 -1.32 -12.05
C ASP A 21 5.80 -0.36 -10.85
N ILE A 22 6.73 -0.56 -9.92
CA ILE A 22 6.89 0.27 -8.71
C ILE A 22 7.49 1.64 -9.07
N GLU A 23 8.60 1.65 -9.82
CA GLU A 23 9.33 2.88 -10.17
C GLU A 23 8.52 3.82 -11.05
N GLN A 24 7.66 3.29 -11.93
CA GLN A 24 6.76 4.10 -12.76
C GLN A 24 5.77 4.90 -11.92
N VAL A 25 5.20 4.27 -10.89
CA VAL A 25 4.27 4.92 -9.97
C VAL A 25 4.99 5.96 -9.10
N GLU A 26 6.12 5.60 -8.51
CA GLU A 26 6.94 6.53 -7.71
C GLU A 26 7.28 7.79 -8.51
N LYS A 27 7.74 7.61 -9.75
CA LYS A 27 8.04 8.72 -10.66
C LYS A 27 6.80 9.57 -10.97
N LYS A 28 5.63 8.95 -11.16
CA LYS A 28 4.38 9.65 -11.47
C LYS A 28 3.85 10.45 -10.29
N LEU A 29 4.00 9.92 -9.07
CA LEU A 29 3.59 10.59 -7.84
C LEU A 29 4.65 11.57 -7.31
N GLY A 30 5.89 11.49 -7.78
CA GLY A 30 7.00 12.32 -7.29
C GLY A 30 7.42 11.96 -5.86
N LEU A 31 7.24 10.70 -5.45
CA LEU A 31 7.58 10.18 -4.11
C LEU A 31 8.20 8.79 -4.23
N THR A 32 8.78 8.30 -3.13
CA THR A 32 9.24 6.92 -3.01
C THR A 32 8.37 6.16 -2.02
N PHE A 33 8.01 4.92 -2.33
CA PHE A 33 7.33 4.07 -1.36
C PHE A 33 8.23 3.82 -0.14
N PRO A 34 7.66 3.64 1.07
CA PRO A 34 8.42 3.23 2.25
C PRO A 34 9.19 1.93 1.97
N ASN A 35 10.41 1.83 2.52
CA ASN A 35 11.35 0.75 2.21
C ASN A 35 10.74 -0.65 2.43
N GLU A 36 10.01 -0.83 3.52
CA GLU A 36 9.36 -2.10 3.86
C GLU A 36 8.27 -2.46 2.85
N LEU A 37 7.47 -1.47 2.42
CA LEU A 37 6.42 -1.67 1.41
C LEU A 37 7.04 -2.01 0.04
N ARG A 38 8.07 -1.26 -0.36
CA ARG A 38 8.81 -1.52 -1.60
C ARG A 38 9.43 -2.92 -1.59
N GLN A 39 10.02 -3.32 -0.47
CA GLN A 39 10.61 -4.65 -0.33
C GLN A 39 9.53 -5.74 -0.38
N PHE A 40 8.37 -5.52 0.25
CA PHE A 40 7.25 -6.46 0.17
C PHE A 40 6.77 -6.63 -1.28
N TYR A 41 6.60 -5.53 -2.03
CA TYR A 41 6.23 -5.61 -3.45
C TYR A 41 7.24 -6.39 -4.29
N LEU A 42 8.55 -6.23 -4.03
CA LEU A 42 9.59 -6.93 -4.78
C LEU A 42 9.70 -8.43 -4.42
N GLU A 43 9.49 -8.78 -3.15
CA GLU A 43 9.61 -10.17 -2.69
C GLU A 43 8.33 -10.98 -2.90
N ILE A 44 7.16 -10.36 -2.71
CA ILE A 44 5.85 -11.01 -2.65
C ILE A 44 4.92 -10.48 -3.73
N GLY A 45 4.91 -9.16 -3.94
CA GLY A 45 3.95 -8.48 -4.80
C GLY A 45 2.81 -7.86 -4.01
N TYR A 46 1.62 -7.79 -4.60
CA TYR A 46 0.40 -7.25 -3.99
C TYR A 46 -0.70 -8.31 -3.98
N GLY A 47 -1.80 -8.07 -3.27
CA GLY A 47 -2.92 -9.00 -3.26
C GLY A 47 -3.55 -9.12 -1.89
N PHE A 48 -4.03 -10.32 -1.57
CA PHE A 48 -4.98 -10.54 -0.50
C PHE A 48 -4.40 -11.48 0.55
N PHE A 49 -4.44 -11.05 1.80
CA PHE A 49 -4.22 -11.95 2.93
C PHE A 49 -5.52 -12.70 3.21
N LYS A 50 -5.40 -13.91 3.78
CA LYS A 50 -6.54 -14.66 4.30
C LYS A 50 -7.40 -13.76 5.19
N GLY A 51 -8.64 -13.54 4.79
CA GLY A 51 -9.66 -12.83 5.56
C GLY A 51 -10.76 -13.75 6.07
N SER A 52 -11.70 -13.13 6.78
CA SER A 52 -13.03 -13.69 7.03
C SER A 52 -14.07 -13.03 6.13
N GLU A 53 -15.32 -13.47 6.20
CA GLU A 53 -16.42 -12.85 5.45
C GLU A 53 -16.43 -11.33 5.69
N TYR A 54 -16.58 -10.54 4.61
CA TYR A 54 -16.55 -9.06 4.61
C TYR A 54 -15.19 -8.39 4.88
N GLN A 55 -14.10 -9.15 5.02
CA GLN A 55 -12.74 -8.58 5.07
C GLN A 55 -12.06 -8.71 3.72
N ILE A 56 -11.74 -7.56 3.13
CA ILE A 56 -11.00 -7.47 1.88
C ILE A 56 -9.55 -7.87 2.14
N ASN A 57 -8.93 -7.34 3.20
CA ASN A 57 -7.53 -7.62 3.60
C ASN A 57 -6.55 -7.56 2.42
N ARG A 58 -6.65 -6.51 1.62
CA ARG A 58 -5.85 -6.31 0.42
C ARG A 58 -4.68 -5.38 0.68
N LEU A 59 -3.48 -5.88 0.40
CA LEU A 59 -2.35 -5.03 0.06
C LEU A 59 -2.56 -4.50 -1.34
N MET A 60 -2.75 -3.19 -1.45
CA MET A 60 -3.01 -2.52 -2.73
C MET A 60 -1.78 -2.63 -3.63
N ASP A 61 -1.98 -2.73 -4.94
CA ASP A 61 -0.90 -2.59 -5.91
C ASP A 61 -0.48 -1.12 -6.07
N PRO A 62 0.73 -0.85 -6.60
CA PRO A 62 1.19 0.51 -6.86
C PRO A 62 0.21 1.37 -7.65
N GLU A 63 -0.43 0.84 -8.69
CA GLU A 63 -1.36 1.62 -9.51
C GLU A 63 -2.59 2.03 -8.70
N SER A 64 -3.19 1.11 -7.94
CA SER A 64 -4.32 1.45 -7.04
C SER A 64 -3.93 2.49 -5.98
N VAL A 65 -2.72 2.44 -5.42
CA VAL A 65 -2.25 3.48 -4.48
C VAL A 65 -2.15 4.84 -5.18
N LYS A 66 -1.67 4.85 -6.42
CA LYS A 66 -1.56 6.06 -7.25
C LYS A 66 -2.94 6.59 -7.65
N ASP A 67 -3.88 5.73 -8.01
CA ASP A 67 -5.24 6.14 -8.38
C ASP A 67 -5.99 6.68 -7.17
N PHE A 68 -5.82 6.05 -5.99
CA PHE A 68 -6.34 6.59 -4.73
C PHE A 68 -5.78 8.00 -4.48
N ARG A 69 -4.46 8.16 -4.58
CA ARG A 69 -3.78 9.43 -4.34
C ARG A 69 -4.24 10.53 -5.30
N LEU A 70 -4.44 10.20 -6.57
CA LEU A 70 -4.80 11.17 -7.60
C LEU A 70 -6.31 11.39 -7.72
N ARG A 71 -7.13 10.65 -6.96
CA ARG A 71 -8.60 10.70 -6.99
C ARG A 71 -9.15 10.37 -8.39
N VAL A 72 -8.62 9.33 -9.02
CA VAL A 72 -9.00 8.92 -10.37
C VAL A 72 -9.50 7.48 -10.40
N ASP A 73 -10.10 7.11 -11.54
CA ASP A 73 -10.64 5.78 -11.81
C ASP A 73 -11.61 5.34 -10.69
N ASP A 74 -11.38 4.20 -10.05
CA ASP A 74 -12.27 3.66 -9.02
C ASP A 74 -12.40 4.57 -7.77
N TYR A 75 -11.54 5.59 -7.64
CA TYR A 75 -11.48 6.49 -6.49
C TYR A 75 -12.04 7.90 -6.74
N GLU A 76 -12.55 8.18 -7.94
CA GLU A 76 -13.15 9.49 -8.27
C GLU A 76 -14.35 9.84 -7.36
N PHE A 77 -15.11 8.82 -6.94
CA PHE A 77 -16.31 8.97 -6.10
C PHE A 77 -16.18 8.23 -4.76
N TYR A 78 -14.96 8.02 -4.30
CA TYR A 78 -14.72 7.36 -3.02
C TYR A 78 -15.35 8.18 -1.88
N PRO A 79 -16.18 7.59 -1.01
CA PRO A 79 -16.85 8.33 0.06
C PRO A 79 -15.86 9.01 1.00
N ASP A 80 -16.17 10.25 1.39
CA ASP A 80 -15.42 11.03 2.37
C ASP A 80 -13.90 11.14 2.05
N ILE A 81 -13.54 11.12 0.76
CA ILE A 81 -12.13 11.08 0.34
C ILE A 81 -11.37 12.37 0.69
N GLU A 82 -12.08 13.46 0.95
CA GLU A 82 -11.51 14.73 1.40
C GLU A 82 -10.87 14.62 2.80
N ILE A 83 -11.25 13.63 3.60
CA ILE A 83 -10.62 13.37 4.91
C ILE A 83 -9.13 13.04 4.76
N PHE A 84 -8.73 12.46 3.63
CA PHE A 84 -7.35 12.07 3.39
C PHE A 84 -6.43 13.25 3.05
N ASP A 85 -6.98 14.38 2.63
CA ASP A 85 -6.22 15.59 2.25
C ASP A 85 -5.38 16.13 3.42
N GLU A 86 -5.83 15.91 4.67
CA GLU A 86 -5.13 16.35 5.88
C GLU A 86 -3.92 15.46 6.24
N VAL A 87 -3.87 14.22 5.75
CA VAL A 87 -2.88 13.22 6.18
C VAL A 87 -2.01 12.69 5.05
N GLU A 88 -2.35 12.97 3.79
CA GLU A 88 -1.63 12.42 2.64
C GLU A 88 -0.29 13.11 2.35
N ALA A 89 -0.03 14.29 2.94
CA ALA A 89 1.25 14.98 2.80
C ALA A 89 2.43 14.12 3.28
N ASP A 90 2.23 13.35 4.35
CA ASP A 90 3.25 12.51 4.98
C ASP A 90 2.85 11.03 5.08
N LYS A 91 1.72 10.60 4.48
CA LYS A 91 1.27 9.21 4.52
C LYS A 91 0.68 8.75 3.20
N LEU A 92 0.74 7.44 2.94
CA LEU A 92 0.12 6.77 1.79
C LEU A 92 -0.89 5.74 2.27
N VAL A 93 -2.05 5.70 1.62
CA VAL A 93 -2.89 4.50 1.66
C VAL A 93 -2.14 3.35 1.00
N PHE A 94 -2.12 2.19 1.65
CA PHE A 94 -1.47 1.00 1.10
C PHE A 94 -2.26 -0.30 1.34
N PHE A 95 -3.27 -0.25 2.22
CA PHE A 95 -4.01 -1.43 2.62
C PHE A 95 -5.49 -1.14 2.81
N GLU A 96 -6.32 -2.05 2.32
CA GLU A 96 -7.77 -2.04 2.42
C GLU A 96 -8.20 -3.22 3.31
N GLY A 97 -8.72 -2.92 4.50
CA GLY A 97 -9.17 -3.91 5.46
C GLY A 97 -10.56 -4.45 5.13
N ASP A 98 -11.50 -3.52 4.94
CA ASP A 98 -12.89 -3.75 4.54
C ASP A 98 -13.40 -2.55 3.73
N GLU A 99 -14.69 -2.54 3.39
CA GLU A 99 -15.32 -1.47 2.58
C GLU A 99 -15.17 -0.05 3.17
N SER A 100 -14.95 0.06 4.49
CA SER A 100 -14.90 1.31 5.24
C SER A 100 -13.55 1.58 5.92
N THR A 101 -12.63 0.62 5.88
CA THR A 101 -11.39 0.66 6.64
C THR A 101 -10.18 0.65 5.72
N THR A 102 -9.47 1.78 5.69
CA THR A 102 -8.21 1.94 4.97
C THR A 102 -7.07 2.24 5.94
N ILE A 103 -5.91 1.61 5.73
CA ILE A 103 -4.73 1.82 6.56
C ILE A 103 -3.69 2.61 5.75
N LEU A 104 -3.06 3.57 6.44
CA LEU A 104 -2.00 4.41 5.89
C LEU A 104 -0.64 4.04 6.46
N ILE A 105 0.40 4.24 5.65
CA ILE A 105 1.81 4.10 6.01
C ILE A 105 2.52 5.46 5.88
N GLY A 106 3.40 5.79 6.82
CA GLY A 106 4.16 7.05 6.78
C GLY A 106 5.19 7.09 5.65
N LEU A 107 5.30 8.24 5.00
CA LEU A 107 6.33 8.60 4.02
C LEU A 107 7.52 9.22 4.76
N GLY A 108 8.51 8.40 5.13
CA GLY A 108 9.74 8.91 5.74
C GLY A 108 10.66 7.81 6.27
N GLU A 109 11.94 8.15 6.42
CA GLU A 109 12.83 7.40 7.31
C GLU A 109 12.46 7.79 8.75
N TRP A 110 12.34 6.81 9.64
CA TRP A 110 12.27 7.09 11.07
C TRP A 110 13.44 8.00 11.43
N GLU A 111 13.19 9.22 11.91
CA GLU A 111 14.25 10.00 12.56
C GLU A 111 14.79 9.14 13.71
N THR A 112 15.96 8.55 13.51
CA THR A 112 16.68 7.85 14.56
C THR A 112 17.33 8.90 15.45
N THR A 113 16.53 9.74 16.10
CA THR A 113 17.01 10.58 17.21
C THR A 113 16.62 9.90 18.51
N CYS A 114 17.21 8.72 18.75
CA CYS A 114 17.43 8.27 20.11
C CYS A 114 18.72 8.94 20.58
N THR A 115 18.61 10.20 20.98
CA THR A 115 19.68 10.86 21.73
C THR A 115 19.64 10.30 23.14
N ILE A 116 20.60 9.44 23.46
CA ILE A 116 20.85 8.92 24.81
C ILE A 116 21.49 10.02 25.67
#